data_AF-A0A937BS64-F1
#
_entry.id   AF-A0A937BS64-F1
#
_cell.length_a   1.000
_cell.length_b   1.000
_cell.length_c   1.000
_cell.angle_alpha   90.00
_cell.angle_beta   90.00
_cell.angle_gamma   90.00
#
_symmetry.space_group_name_H-M   'P 1'
#
loop_
_entity.id
_entity.type
_entity.pdbx_description
1 polymer ?
#
loop_
_entity_poly.entity_id
_entity_poly.type
_entity_poly.pdbx_seq_one_letter_code
_entity_poly.pdbx_strand_id
1 'polypeptide(L)'
;MKPLNVTFFHICGKLLGLLCILFSQSCSLENFPQPLPIDVKDEARFPEILQGQWLTTEDSNYVFIGKKYLIFTDNIRPAKVVKGVWPKILGIGKLKELGYGYESERYQHYDSTYQPIDTARNYIITKEAIYEVRGGGMLSMGYPYRENSDTLEFLKKDSVWFDLGRNMSIKQLGKGLYALNINNTILAQESNWWQLTLIEIVDKDTVKCWGVSEKMKDSPSFIYYFEEKYFSSAYYECYWTAKDIRRLMADSSFDVKAIFVKEGIPSK
;
A
#
# COMPACT_ATOMS: atom_id res chain seq x y z
N MET A 1 -33.51 17.96 -24.18
CA MET A 1 -32.92 18.69 -23.04
C MET A 1 -33.75 18.44 -21.78
N LYS A 2 -33.22 17.58 -20.91
CA LYS A 2 -33.37 17.51 -19.44
C LYS A 2 -32.37 16.44 -18.95
N PRO A 3 -31.84 16.57 -17.73
CA PRO A 3 -30.56 16.00 -17.33
C PRO A 3 -30.71 14.57 -16.79
N LEU A 4 -29.66 13.75 -16.92
CA LEU A 4 -29.53 12.53 -16.14
C LEU A 4 -28.20 12.56 -15.38
N ASN A 5 -28.39 12.53 -14.07
CA ASN A 5 -27.43 12.63 -12.99
C ASN A 5 -26.73 11.29 -12.73
N VAL A 6 -25.46 11.39 -12.30
CA VAL A 6 -24.86 10.68 -11.15
C VAL A 6 -24.80 9.15 -11.23
N THR A 7 -23.63 8.61 -11.64
CA THR A 7 -22.84 7.52 -10.98
C THR A 7 -21.77 6.96 -11.93
N PHE A 8 -20.82 7.79 -12.38
CA PHE A 8 -19.79 7.36 -13.35
C PHE A 8 -18.34 7.51 -12.85
N PHE A 9 -18.13 7.69 -11.54
CA PHE A 9 -16.81 8.04 -10.96
C PHE A 9 -16.39 7.20 -9.74
N HIS A 10 -16.90 5.97 -9.57
CA HIS A 10 -16.68 5.19 -8.33
C HIS A 10 -15.93 3.85 -8.49
N ILE A 11 -15.24 3.62 -9.60
CA ILE A 11 -14.61 2.30 -9.87
C ILE A 11 -13.07 2.37 -10.05
N CYS A 12 -12.46 3.56 -10.09
CA CYS A 12 -11.00 3.69 -9.98
C CYS A 12 -10.45 3.42 -8.56
N GLY A 13 -11.32 3.32 -7.55
CA GLY A 13 -10.95 3.30 -6.13
C GLY A 13 -10.56 1.96 -5.49
N LYS A 14 -10.53 0.84 -6.22
CA LYS A 14 -10.25 -0.49 -5.59
C LYS A 14 -8.93 -1.13 -5.97
N LEU A 15 -8.21 -0.55 -6.94
CA LEU A 15 -6.95 -1.11 -7.40
C LEU A 15 -5.73 -0.41 -6.81
N LEU A 16 -5.92 0.86 -6.41
CA LEU A 16 -5.06 1.50 -5.45
C LEU A 16 -5.11 0.81 -4.08
N GLY A 17 -6.22 0.16 -3.76
CA GLY A 17 -6.46 -0.54 -2.49
C GLY A 17 -5.52 -1.70 -2.18
N LEU A 18 -4.76 -2.22 -3.16
CA LEU A 18 -3.72 -3.21 -2.88
C LEU A 18 -2.36 -2.56 -2.59
N LEU A 19 -2.11 -1.39 -3.18
CA LEU A 19 -0.92 -0.59 -2.91
C LEU A 19 -1.02 0.21 -1.61
N CYS A 20 -2.25 0.46 -1.18
CA CYS A 20 -2.59 0.87 0.16
C CYS A 20 -2.09 -0.13 1.20
N ILE A 21 -1.90 -1.43 0.94
CA ILE A 21 -1.55 -2.43 1.98
C ILE A 21 -0.22 -2.12 2.70
N LEU A 22 0.71 -1.44 2.03
CA LEU A 22 1.98 -1.02 2.64
C LEU A 22 1.86 0.31 3.44
N PHE A 23 0.69 0.94 3.38
CA PHE A 23 0.22 2.09 4.19
C PHE A 23 -1.11 1.84 4.94
N SER A 24 -1.72 0.67 4.84
CA SER A 24 -3.08 0.36 5.35
C SER A 24 -3.06 -0.70 6.46
N GLN A 25 -1.92 -0.86 7.10
CA GLN A 25 -1.82 -1.28 8.50
C GLN A 25 -1.78 -0.07 9.46
N SER A 26 -1.68 1.18 8.95
CA SER A 26 -2.01 2.37 9.75
C SER A 26 -3.44 2.80 9.43
N CYS A 27 -4.41 2.37 10.25
CA CYS A 27 -5.77 2.93 10.29
C CYS A 27 -5.77 4.40 10.80
N SER A 28 -4.77 5.19 10.44
CA SER A 28 -4.67 6.62 10.73
C SER A 28 -3.67 7.23 9.75
N LEU A 29 -4.12 7.63 8.57
CA LEU A 29 -3.34 8.55 7.74
C LEU A 29 -3.28 9.89 8.46
N GLU A 30 -2.07 10.34 8.82
CA GLU A 30 -1.84 11.57 9.57
C GLU A 30 -1.56 12.73 8.63
N ASN A 31 -2.57 13.54 8.38
CA ASN A 31 -2.55 14.49 7.30
C ASN A 31 -2.31 15.91 7.81
N PHE A 32 -1.37 16.63 7.17
CA PHE A 32 -1.05 18.03 7.40
C PHE A 32 -1.29 18.85 6.13
N PRO A 33 -1.75 20.12 6.21
CA PRO A 33 -2.04 20.93 5.03
C PRO A 33 -0.79 21.30 4.23
N GLN A 34 0.38 21.24 4.87
CA GLN A 34 1.70 21.53 4.33
C GLN A 34 2.73 20.62 5.01
N PRO A 35 3.94 20.42 4.45
CA PRO A 35 4.95 19.61 5.13
C PRO A 35 5.29 20.28 6.46
N LEU A 36 5.48 19.49 7.52
CA LEU A 36 5.73 20.06 8.84
C LEU A 36 7.01 20.91 8.81
N PRO A 37 6.93 22.19 9.23
CA PRO A 37 8.07 23.09 9.29
C PRO A 37 8.88 22.80 10.56
N ILE A 38 9.34 21.55 10.69
CA ILE A 38 10.29 21.15 11.71
C ILE A 38 11.54 22.01 11.52
N ASP A 39 11.98 22.62 12.61
CA ASP A 39 13.08 23.60 12.76
C ASP A 39 14.48 22.98 12.61
N VAL A 40 14.61 22.03 11.68
CA VAL A 40 15.86 21.38 11.32
C VAL A 40 16.00 21.35 9.81
N LYS A 41 17.25 21.24 9.35
CA LYS A 41 17.57 21.19 7.93
C LYS A 41 16.94 19.95 7.29
N ASP A 42 16.35 20.16 6.11
CA ASP A 42 15.83 19.09 5.26
C ASP A 42 16.98 18.34 4.58
N GLU A 43 16.90 17.01 4.62
CA GLU A 43 17.78 16.12 3.88
C GLU A 43 17.21 15.95 2.48
N ALA A 44 18.01 16.23 1.46
CA ALA A 44 17.56 16.14 0.08
C ALA A 44 17.34 14.68 -0.40
N ARG A 45 17.75 13.68 0.40
CA ARG A 45 17.83 12.26 0.05
C ARG A 45 17.68 11.41 1.31
N PHE A 46 17.26 10.16 1.16
CA PHE A 46 17.32 9.21 2.27
C PHE A 46 18.77 8.99 2.73
N PRO A 47 19.03 8.96 4.05
CA PRO A 47 20.29 8.53 4.63
C PRO A 47 20.74 7.17 4.08
N GLU A 48 22.04 6.98 3.85
CA GLU A 48 22.58 5.71 3.32
C GLU A 48 22.21 4.49 4.17
N ILE A 49 22.12 4.68 5.49
CA ILE A 49 21.72 3.63 6.43
C ILE A 49 20.28 3.13 6.22
N LEU A 50 19.38 3.99 5.70
CA LEU A 50 18.01 3.61 5.34
C LEU A 50 17.92 3.00 3.94
N GLN A 51 18.96 3.15 3.10
CA GLN A 51 18.91 2.65 1.73
C GLN A 51 19.08 1.12 1.66
N GLY A 52 18.45 0.52 0.67
CA GLY A 52 18.48 -0.92 0.41
C GLY A 52 17.11 -1.58 0.51
N GLN A 53 17.12 -2.91 0.54
CA GLN A 53 15.93 -3.75 0.61
C GLN A 53 15.59 -4.09 2.07
N TRP A 54 14.31 -3.93 2.41
CA TRP A 54 13.74 -4.15 3.72
C TRP A 54 12.52 -5.07 3.60
N LEU A 55 12.35 -5.95 4.58
CA LEU A 55 11.21 -6.85 4.71
C LEU A 55 10.27 -6.32 5.80
N THR A 56 8.97 -6.25 5.52
CA THR A 56 7.96 -5.99 6.56
C THR A 56 7.73 -7.22 7.41
N THR A 57 7.75 -7.08 8.74
CA THR A 57 7.58 -8.23 9.65
C THR A 57 6.20 -8.88 9.59
N GLU A 58 5.18 -8.15 9.12
CA GLU A 58 3.77 -8.60 9.14
C GLU A 58 3.32 -9.27 7.84
N ASP A 59 3.62 -8.65 6.69
CA ASP A 59 3.08 -9.10 5.40
C ASP A 59 4.14 -9.77 4.50
N SER A 60 5.37 -9.89 5.01
CA SER A 60 6.54 -10.38 4.28
C SER A 60 6.79 -9.62 2.95
N ASN A 61 6.28 -8.39 2.79
CA ASN A 61 6.45 -7.61 1.58
C ASN A 61 7.82 -6.92 1.58
N TYR A 62 8.36 -6.66 0.39
CA TYR A 62 9.65 -5.99 0.25
C TYR A 62 9.46 -4.52 -0.07
N VAL A 63 10.27 -3.69 0.59
CA VAL A 63 10.42 -2.27 0.29
C VAL A 63 11.88 -2.01 -0.03
N PHE A 64 12.15 -1.48 -1.21
CA PHE A 64 13.45 -0.94 -1.56
C PHE A 64 13.44 0.58 -1.40
N ILE A 65 14.35 1.07 -0.56
CA ILE A 65 14.55 2.50 -0.32
C ILE A 65 15.77 2.95 -1.13
N GLY A 66 15.53 3.76 -2.16
CA GLY A 66 16.55 4.42 -2.94
C GLY A 66 16.93 5.80 -2.37
N LYS A 67 17.74 6.56 -3.11
CA LYS A 67 18.13 7.92 -2.69
C LYS A 67 16.94 8.89 -2.62
N LYS A 68 15.99 8.76 -3.55
CA LYS A 68 14.83 9.66 -3.72
C LYS A 68 13.56 8.92 -4.16
N TYR A 69 13.56 7.60 -4.05
CA TYR A 69 12.46 6.79 -4.56
C TYR A 69 12.24 5.59 -3.66
N LEU A 70 11.02 5.07 -3.71
CA LEU A 70 10.63 3.83 -3.04
C LEU A 70 10.14 2.84 -4.09
N ILE A 71 10.50 1.58 -3.95
CA ILE A 71 9.92 0.48 -4.73
C ILE A 71 9.28 -0.47 -3.74
N PHE A 72 7.99 -0.67 -3.87
CA PHE A 72 7.26 -1.69 -3.13
C PHE A 72 7.13 -2.90 -4.03
N THR A 73 7.58 -4.06 -3.57
CA THR A 73 7.49 -5.31 -4.31
C THR A 73 6.63 -6.27 -3.51
N ASP A 74 5.50 -6.66 -4.11
CA ASP A 74 4.67 -7.72 -3.55
C ASP A 74 5.46 -9.03 -3.56
N ASN A 75 5.22 -9.86 -2.55
CA ASN A 75 5.77 -11.21 -2.53
C ASN A 75 5.50 -11.95 -3.85
N ILE A 76 6.51 -12.71 -4.31
CA ILE A 76 6.34 -13.61 -5.43
C ILE A 76 5.33 -14.67 -5.01
N ARG A 77 4.13 -14.63 -5.60
CA ARG A 77 3.07 -15.59 -5.30
C ARG A 77 2.79 -16.43 -6.53
N PRO A 78 2.84 -17.78 -6.43
CA PRO A 78 2.31 -18.62 -7.48
C PRO A 78 0.80 -18.42 -7.56
N ALA A 79 0.32 -18.15 -8.77
CA ALA A 79 -1.08 -17.98 -9.08
C ALA A 79 -1.50 -19.02 -10.12
N LYS A 80 -2.70 -19.56 -9.94
CA LYS A 80 -3.33 -20.49 -10.87
C LYS A 80 -4.69 -19.98 -11.28
N VAL A 81 -4.95 -19.94 -12.59
CA VAL A 81 -6.23 -19.58 -13.20
C VAL A 81 -6.71 -20.75 -14.04
N VAL A 82 -7.95 -21.17 -13.87
CA VAL A 82 -8.48 -22.32 -14.62
C VAL A 82 -9.36 -21.86 -15.77
N LYS A 83 -9.05 -22.34 -16.97
CA LYS A 83 -9.77 -22.13 -18.22
C LYS A 83 -11.11 -22.87 -18.16
N GLY A 84 -12.22 -22.14 -18.24
CA GLY A 84 -13.54 -22.74 -18.37
C GLY A 84 -14.03 -23.57 -17.16
N VAL A 85 -13.36 -23.49 -16.01
CA VAL A 85 -13.75 -24.24 -14.81
C VAL A 85 -14.52 -23.37 -13.82
N TRP A 86 -15.65 -23.93 -13.44
CA TRP A 86 -16.63 -23.42 -12.51
C TRP A 86 -16.33 -23.95 -11.11
N PRO A 87 -16.37 -23.13 -10.04
CA PRO A 87 -16.58 -23.68 -8.71
C PRO A 87 -17.92 -24.44 -8.73
N LYS A 88 -17.90 -25.77 -8.51
CA LYS A 88 -19.13 -26.55 -8.39
C LYS A 88 -19.93 -25.98 -7.22
N ILE A 89 -21.15 -25.49 -7.48
CA ILE A 89 -22.09 -25.13 -6.43
C ILE A 89 -22.46 -26.44 -5.73
N LEU A 90 -21.98 -26.61 -4.49
CA LEU A 90 -22.53 -27.60 -3.59
C LEU A 90 -23.93 -27.11 -3.21
N GLY A 91 -24.91 -28.02 -3.18
CA GLY A 91 -26.31 -27.69 -2.94
C GLY A 91 -26.52 -26.63 -1.85
N ILE A 92 -27.52 -25.79 -2.06
CA ILE A 92 -27.81 -24.58 -1.26
C ILE A 92 -26.67 -23.55 -1.32
N GLY A 93 -26.31 -23.11 -2.53
CA GLY A 93 -25.59 -21.85 -2.77
C GLY A 93 -24.16 -21.76 -2.22
N LYS A 94 -23.57 -22.85 -1.73
CA LYS A 94 -22.19 -22.86 -1.24
C LYS A 94 -21.24 -23.30 -2.34
N LEU A 95 -20.31 -22.42 -2.71
CA LEU A 95 -19.24 -22.74 -3.65
C LEU A 95 -18.31 -23.79 -3.03
N LYS A 96 -17.89 -24.78 -3.81
CA LYS A 96 -16.75 -25.62 -3.41
C LYS A 96 -15.49 -24.76 -3.45
N GLU A 97 -14.87 -24.53 -2.30
CA GLU A 97 -13.59 -23.82 -2.20
C GLU A 97 -12.55 -24.51 -3.10
N LEU A 98 -11.94 -23.73 -4.00
CA LEU A 98 -10.73 -24.15 -4.69
C LEU A 98 -9.58 -24.06 -3.67
N GLY A 99 -8.67 -25.03 -3.67
CA GLY A 99 -7.57 -25.06 -2.70
C GLY A 99 -6.65 -23.83 -2.79
N TYR A 100 -5.72 -23.72 -1.83
CA TYR A 100 -4.72 -22.64 -1.78
C TYR A 100 -3.97 -22.47 -3.12
N GLY A 101 -3.80 -21.22 -3.58
CA GLY A 101 -3.03 -20.84 -4.78
C GLY A 101 -3.85 -20.67 -6.07
N TYR A 102 -5.14 -20.99 -6.04
CA TYR A 102 -6.07 -20.57 -7.08
C TYR A 102 -6.58 -19.17 -6.78
N GLU A 103 -6.60 -18.29 -7.79
CA GLU A 103 -7.23 -16.96 -7.67
C GLU A 103 -8.76 -17.14 -7.63
N SER A 104 -9.28 -17.49 -6.46
CA SER A 104 -10.70 -17.69 -6.23
C SER A 104 -11.35 -16.40 -5.72
N GLU A 105 -12.44 -16.00 -6.39
CA GLU A 105 -13.57 -15.21 -5.89
C GLU A 105 -13.58 -13.68 -6.01
N ARG A 106 -12.48 -12.95 -6.26
CA ARG A 106 -12.58 -11.48 -6.08
C ARG A 106 -13.46 -10.74 -7.09
N TYR A 107 -13.70 -11.28 -8.30
CA TYR A 107 -14.64 -10.71 -9.28
C TYR A 107 -15.22 -11.81 -10.17
N GLN A 108 -16.14 -12.63 -9.66
CA GLN A 108 -16.96 -13.48 -10.52
C GLN A 108 -17.95 -12.57 -11.26
N HIS A 109 -17.71 -12.32 -12.55
CA HIS A 109 -18.73 -11.73 -13.39
C HIS A 109 -19.79 -12.79 -13.67
N TYR A 110 -21.06 -12.42 -13.52
CA TYR A 110 -22.19 -13.27 -13.88
C TYR A 110 -22.81 -12.73 -15.18
N ASP A 111 -23.33 -13.61 -16.02
CA ASP A 111 -24.13 -13.17 -17.17
C ASP A 111 -25.51 -12.65 -16.73
N SER A 112 -26.32 -12.19 -17.69
CA SER A 112 -27.67 -11.67 -17.42
C SER A 112 -28.63 -12.69 -16.79
N THR A 113 -28.26 -13.96 -16.74
CA THR A 113 -29.02 -15.06 -16.13
C THR A 113 -28.43 -15.51 -14.80
N TYR A 114 -27.50 -14.74 -14.23
CA TYR A 114 -26.77 -15.05 -13.00
C TYR A 114 -25.94 -16.35 -13.09
N GLN A 115 -25.58 -16.78 -14.30
CA GLN A 115 -24.61 -17.85 -14.47
C GLN A 115 -23.20 -17.25 -14.34
N PRO A 116 -22.30 -17.83 -13.53
CA PRO A 116 -20.91 -17.41 -13.49
C PRO A 116 -20.28 -17.35 -14.89
N ILE A 117 -19.31 -16.47 -15.12
CA ILE A 117 -18.56 -16.37 -16.37
C ILE A 117 -17.13 -16.89 -16.13
N ASP A 118 -16.54 -17.52 -17.15
CA ASP A 118 -15.15 -18.01 -17.19
C ASP A 118 -14.14 -17.06 -16.53
N THR A 119 -13.45 -17.54 -15.48
CA THR A 119 -12.51 -16.73 -14.68
C THR A 119 -11.29 -16.26 -15.47
N ALA A 120 -10.96 -16.93 -16.58
CA ALA A 120 -9.94 -16.46 -17.52
C ALA A 120 -10.31 -15.13 -18.19
N ARG A 121 -11.59 -14.72 -18.20
CA ARG A 121 -12.00 -13.40 -18.72
C ARG A 121 -11.56 -12.22 -17.85
N ASN A 122 -11.13 -12.48 -16.62
CA ASN A 122 -10.46 -11.47 -15.79
C ASN A 122 -9.01 -11.25 -16.23
N TYR A 123 -8.55 -11.95 -17.27
CA TYR A 123 -7.20 -11.86 -17.79
C TYR A 123 -7.21 -11.66 -19.31
N ILE A 124 -6.27 -10.86 -19.80
CA ILE A 124 -5.89 -10.86 -21.21
C ILE A 124 -4.70 -11.80 -21.34
N ILE A 125 -4.78 -12.77 -22.25
CA ILE A 125 -3.73 -13.76 -22.46
C ILE A 125 -3.16 -13.55 -23.85
N THR A 126 -1.86 -13.34 -23.93
CA THR A 126 -1.09 -13.31 -25.18
C THR A 126 -0.20 -14.55 -25.25
N LYS A 127 0.54 -14.73 -26.35
CA LYS A 127 1.52 -15.82 -26.46
C LYS A 127 2.64 -15.73 -25.42
N GLU A 128 2.92 -14.53 -24.90
CA GLU A 128 4.10 -14.24 -24.10
C GLU A 128 3.78 -13.99 -22.62
N ALA A 129 2.57 -13.53 -22.32
CA ALA A 129 2.19 -13.13 -20.98
C ALA A 129 0.69 -13.26 -20.70
N ILE A 130 0.38 -13.38 -19.41
CA ILE A 130 -0.96 -13.25 -18.85
C ILE A 130 -1.07 -11.92 -18.11
N TYR A 131 -2.09 -11.13 -18.41
CA TYR A 131 -2.34 -9.81 -17.84
C TYR A 131 -3.63 -9.86 -17.04
N GLU A 132 -3.57 -9.59 -15.73
CA GLU A 132 -4.77 -9.37 -14.92
C GLU A 132 -5.46 -8.07 -15.36
N VAL A 133 -6.74 -8.18 -15.70
CA VAL A 133 -7.63 -7.03 -15.91
C VAL A 133 -8.08 -6.56 -14.55
N ARG A 134 -7.66 -5.35 -14.23
CA ARG A 134 -7.86 -4.71 -12.95
C ARG A 134 -9.01 -3.70 -13.01
N GLY A 135 -9.43 -3.22 -11.84
CA GLY A 135 -10.47 -2.18 -11.71
C GLY A 135 -10.21 -0.98 -12.62
N GLY A 136 -11.24 -0.50 -13.32
CA GLY A 136 -11.13 0.58 -14.30
C GLY A 136 -10.61 0.16 -15.68
N GLY A 137 -10.47 -1.14 -15.97
CA GLY A 137 -10.00 -1.66 -17.26
C GLY A 137 -8.48 -1.56 -17.45
N MET A 138 -7.74 -1.29 -16.38
CA MET A 138 -6.28 -1.28 -16.39
C MET A 138 -5.73 -2.71 -16.46
N LEU A 139 -4.55 -2.89 -17.03
CA LEU A 139 -3.86 -4.17 -17.06
C LEU A 139 -2.73 -4.19 -16.04
N SER A 140 -2.51 -5.34 -15.40
CA SER A 140 -1.23 -5.61 -14.71
C SER A 140 -0.06 -5.52 -15.68
N MET A 141 1.18 -5.56 -15.17
CA MET A 141 2.39 -5.53 -16.00
C MET A 141 2.56 -6.75 -16.93
N GLY A 142 1.78 -7.80 -16.72
CA GLY A 142 1.87 -9.05 -17.46
C GLY A 142 2.91 -10.00 -16.85
N TYR A 143 2.58 -11.28 -16.78
CA TYR A 143 3.46 -12.30 -16.21
C TYR A 143 3.70 -13.43 -17.21
N PRO A 144 4.93 -13.95 -17.30
CA PRO A 144 5.16 -15.21 -17.98
C PRO A 144 4.30 -16.30 -17.33
N TYR A 145 3.67 -17.12 -18.15
CA TYR A 145 2.79 -18.18 -17.68
C TYR A 145 3.14 -19.51 -18.36
N ARG A 146 2.67 -20.59 -17.75
CA ARG A 146 2.68 -21.94 -18.33
C ARG A 146 1.27 -22.47 -18.36
N GLU A 147 0.97 -23.19 -19.42
CA GLU A 147 -0.31 -23.88 -19.57
C GLU A 147 -0.13 -25.34 -19.16
N ASN A 148 -0.99 -25.80 -18.25
CA ASN A 148 -1.07 -27.17 -17.78
C ASN A 148 -2.52 -27.63 -17.90
N SER A 149 -2.84 -28.27 -19.02
CA SER A 149 -4.20 -28.72 -19.36
C SER A 149 -5.20 -27.55 -19.33
N ASP A 150 -6.12 -27.54 -18.36
CA ASP A 150 -7.11 -26.49 -18.18
C ASP A 150 -6.59 -25.35 -17.30
N THR A 151 -5.35 -25.38 -16.81
CA THR A 151 -4.85 -24.40 -15.84
C THR A 151 -3.71 -23.56 -16.42
N LEU A 152 -3.77 -22.26 -16.18
CA LEU A 152 -2.70 -21.29 -16.42
C LEU A 152 -1.99 -21.03 -15.09
N GLU A 153 -0.68 -21.28 -15.05
CA GLU A 153 0.15 -21.07 -13.86
C GLU A 153 1.15 -19.95 -14.11
N PHE A 154 1.28 -18.99 -13.19
CA PHE A 154 2.22 -17.88 -13.31
C PHE A 154 2.72 -17.43 -11.92
N LEU A 155 3.84 -16.71 -11.91
CA LEU A 155 4.37 -16.09 -10.70
C LEU A 155 4.05 -14.60 -10.74
N LYS A 156 3.14 -14.16 -9.86
CA LYS A 156 2.83 -12.74 -9.72
C LYS A 156 3.95 -12.07 -8.95
N LYS A 157 4.58 -11.07 -9.58
CA LYS A 157 5.59 -10.21 -8.96
C LYS A 157 5.32 -8.78 -9.40
N ASP A 158 4.46 -8.10 -8.67
CA ASP A 158 4.22 -6.69 -8.92
C ASP A 158 5.23 -5.84 -8.20
N SER A 159 5.58 -4.73 -8.82
CA SER A 159 6.33 -3.69 -8.15
C SER A 159 5.75 -2.35 -8.50
N VAL A 160 5.59 -1.49 -7.51
CA VAL A 160 5.23 -0.09 -7.74
C VAL A 160 6.36 0.81 -7.30
N TRP A 161 6.66 1.74 -8.18
CA TRP A 161 7.74 2.69 -8.04
C TRP A 161 7.18 4.08 -7.77
N PHE A 162 7.67 4.70 -6.72
CA PHE A 162 7.36 6.08 -6.36
C PHE A 162 8.63 6.93 -6.49
N ASP A 163 8.67 7.84 -7.47
CA ASP A 163 9.65 8.93 -7.46
C ASP A 163 9.16 10.02 -6.51
N LEU A 164 9.86 10.15 -5.39
CA LEU A 164 9.43 11.05 -4.32
C LEU A 164 9.85 12.50 -4.59
N GLY A 165 10.88 12.74 -5.41
CA GLY A 165 11.25 14.06 -5.92
C GLY A 165 11.09 15.22 -4.91
N ARG A 166 10.16 16.13 -5.21
CA ARG A 166 9.78 17.30 -4.38
C ARG A 166 8.59 17.02 -3.46
N ASN A 167 8.01 15.83 -3.56
CA ASN A 167 6.86 15.35 -2.80
C ASN A 167 7.28 14.64 -1.52
N MET A 168 8.53 14.86 -1.08
CA MET A 168 9.09 14.34 0.14
C MET A 168 10.01 15.38 0.80
N SER A 169 9.96 15.44 2.12
CA SER A 169 10.95 16.06 2.98
C SER A 169 11.34 15.05 4.06
N ILE A 170 12.63 14.91 4.34
CA ILE A 170 13.11 14.03 5.41
C ILE A 170 14.09 14.79 6.30
N LYS A 171 13.85 14.77 7.60
CA LYS A 171 14.54 15.63 8.56
C LYS A 171 15.08 14.81 9.72
N GLN A 172 16.37 14.97 10.02
CA GLN A 172 16.97 14.26 11.16
C GLN A 172 16.62 14.94 12.48
N LEU A 173 15.87 14.24 13.33
CA LEU A 173 15.47 14.73 14.64
C LEU A 173 16.45 14.32 15.75
N GLY A 174 17.35 13.38 15.51
CA GLY A 174 18.30 12.91 16.52
C GLY A 174 19.14 11.77 16.00
N LYS A 175 19.91 11.14 16.90
CA LYS A 175 20.67 9.94 16.54
C LYS A 175 19.69 8.82 16.19
N GLY A 176 19.65 8.43 14.92
CA GLY A 176 18.78 7.37 14.41
C GLY A 176 17.30 7.74 14.26
N LEU A 177 16.87 8.97 14.56
CA LEU A 177 15.46 9.37 14.44
C LEU A 177 15.28 10.39 13.33
N TYR A 178 14.33 10.13 12.44
CA TYR A 178 13.99 10.98 11.30
C TYR A 178 12.48 11.23 11.25
N ALA A 179 12.09 12.42 10.79
CA ALA A 179 10.73 12.73 10.38
C ALA A 179 10.67 12.74 8.86
N LEU A 180 9.81 11.89 8.29
CA LEU A 180 9.54 11.80 6.87
C LEU A 180 8.16 12.42 6.60
N ASN A 181 8.13 13.47 5.79
CA ASN A 181 6.91 14.02 5.23
C ASN A 181 6.78 13.59 3.77
N ILE A 182 5.65 13.01 3.39
CA ILE A 182 5.32 12.62 2.01
C ILE A 182 4.03 13.32 1.58
N ASN A 183 3.98 13.88 0.38
CA ASN A 183 2.74 14.42 -0.17
C ASN A 183 1.84 13.29 -0.68
N ASN A 184 0.58 13.24 -0.28
CA ASN A 184 -0.32 12.14 -0.60
C ASN A 184 -0.68 12.03 -2.09
N THR A 185 -0.45 13.09 -2.88
CA THR A 185 -0.66 13.07 -4.34
C THR A 185 0.16 11.98 -5.05
N ILE A 186 1.36 11.68 -4.55
CA ILE A 186 2.20 10.62 -5.12
C ILE A 186 1.86 9.24 -4.57
N LEU A 187 1.15 9.16 -3.45
CA LEU A 187 0.58 7.92 -2.92
C LEU A 187 -0.75 7.58 -3.61
N ALA A 188 -1.04 8.27 -4.72
CA ALA A 188 -2.24 8.17 -5.54
C ALA A 188 -3.54 8.41 -4.77
N GLN A 189 -3.47 9.09 -3.63
CA GLN A 189 -4.64 9.60 -2.94
C GLN A 189 -5.06 10.92 -3.60
N GLU A 190 -6.36 11.16 -3.71
CA GLU A 190 -6.95 12.40 -4.25
C GLU A 190 -6.84 13.56 -3.25
N SER A 191 -5.69 13.73 -2.59
CA SER A 191 -5.49 14.80 -1.60
C SER A 191 -4.08 15.41 -1.71
N ASN A 192 -4.00 16.73 -1.57
CA ASN A 192 -2.73 17.48 -1.53
C ASN A 192 -2.13 17.56 -0.13
N TRP A 193 -2.65 16.78 0.81
CA TRP A 193 -2.19 16.76 2.19
C TRP A 193 -0.84 16.02 2.29
N TRP A 194 -0.08 16.38 3.30
CA TRP A 194 1.19 15.75 3.63
C TRP A 194 0.99 14.76 4.74
N GLN A 195 1.53 13.56 4.60
CA GLN A 195 1.63 12.58 5.66
C GLN A 195 2.91 12.76 6.46
N LEU A 196 2.88 12.59 7.77
CA LEU A 196 4.09 12.41 8.61
C LEU A 196 4.29 10.93 8.93
N THR A 197 5.54 10.49 8.95
CA THR A 197 5.95 9.22 9.55
C THR A 197 7.28 9.44 10.24
N LEU A 198 7.43 8.96 11.48
CA LEU A 198 8.74 8.98 12.12
C LEU A 198 9.45 7.66 11.86
N ILE A 199 10.73 7.74 11.53
CA ILE A 199 11.57 6.58 11.23
C ILE A 199 12.66 6.52 12.29
N GLU A 200 12.67 5.45 13.07
CA GLU A 200 13.69 5.16 14.06
C GLU A 200 14.56 3.99 13.59
N ILE A 201 15.85 4.26 13.44
CA ILE A 201 16.89 3.26 13.19
C ILE A 201 17.31 2.69 14.53
N VAL A 202 16.85 1.48 14.83
CA VAL A 202 17.19 0.77 16.06
C VAL A 202 18.62 0.24 15.97
N ASP A 203 18.95 -0.37 14.84
CA ASP A 203 20.29 -0.83 14.49
C ASP A 203 20.47 -0.89 12.95
N LYS A 204 21.56 -1.49 12.48
CA LYS A 204 21.90 -1.57 11.04
C LYS A 204 20.90 -2.42 10.22
N ASP A 205 20.16 -3.30 10.88
CA ASP A 205 19.28 -4.29 10.26
C ASP A 205 17.81 -4.08 10.67
N THR A 206 17.51 -3.15 11.59
CA THR A 206 16.15 -2.94 12.12
C THR A 206 15.74 -1.47 12.10
N VAL A 207 14.60 -1.20 11.49
CA VAL A 207 13.94 0.13 11.45
C VAL A 207 12.52 0.02 11.96
N LYS A 208 12.10 0.99 12.79
CA LYS A 208 10.72 1.16 13.23
C LYS A 208 10.10 2.39 12.58
N CYS A 209 8.89 2.23 12.07
CA CYS A 209 8.08 3.35 11.62
C CYS A 209 7.00 3.64 12.66
N TRP A 210 6.95 4.88 13.09
CA TRP A 210 6.01 5.39 14.06
C TRP A 210 4.98 6.28 13.37
N GLY A 211 3.73 6.12 13.79
CA GLY A 211 2.62 6.99 13.46
C GLY A 211 2.01 7.52 14.75
N VAL A 212 1.25 8.59 14.63
CA VAL A 212 0.40 9.14 15.68
C VAL A 212 -0.49 8.07 16.30
N SER A 213 -0.57 8.13 17.63
CA SER A 213 -1.46 7.33 18.47
C SER A 213 -2.87 7.93 18.52
N GLU A 214 -3.84 7.16 19.01
CA GLU A 214 -5.19 7.67 19.25
C GLU A 214 -5.25 8.83 20.25
N LYS A 215 -4.29 8.91 21.19
CA LYS A 215 -4.19 9.98 22.19
C LYS A 215 -4.11 11.37 21.56
N MET A 216 -3.63 11.47 20.32
CA MET A 216 -3.54 12.74 19.62
C MET A 216 -4.89 13.28 19.13
N LYS A 217 -5.99 12.51 19.20
CA LYS A 217 -7.35 13.02 18.96
C LYS A 217 -7.72 14.13 19.95
N ASP A 218 -7.11 14.14 21.14
CA ASP A 218 -7.31 15.18 22.17
C ASP A 218 -6.34 16.37 22.03
N SER A 219 -5.48 16.35 21.01
CA SER A 219 -4.50 17.43 20.79
C SER A 219 -5.18 18.70 20.28
N PRO A 220 -4.76 19.90 20.70
CA PRO A 220 -5.24 21.17 20.13
C PRO A 220 -5.01 21.30 18.62
N SER A 221 -4.08 20.50 18.09
CA SER A 221 -3.76 20.43 16.67
C SER A 221 -4.70 19.54 15.86
N PHE A 222 -5.53 18.73 16.50
CA PHE A 222 -6.47 17.84 15.82
C PHE A 222 -7.60 18.65 15.19
N ILE A 223 -7.81 18.47 13.88
CA ILE A 223 -8.88 19.13 13.14
C ILE A 223 -10.07 18.19 12.98
N TYR A 224 -9.79 16.99 12.44
CA TYR A 224 -10.83 16.11 11.94
C TYR A 224 -10.35 14.67 11.86
N TYR A 225 -11.28 13.74 12.03
CA TYR A 225 -11.06 12.31 11.81
C TYR A 225 -12.12 11.78 10.87
N PHE A 226 -11.66 11.06 9.86
CA PHE A 226 -12.47 10.38 8.87
C PHE A 226 -12.27 8.88 9.03
N GLU A 227 -13.36 8.10 9.03
CA GLU A 227 -13.29 6.65 9.06
C GLU A 227 -14.34 6.06 8.13
N GLU A 228 -13.88 5.18 7.25
CA GLU A 228 -14.69 4.28 6.45
C GLU A 228 -14.30 2.83 6.75
N LYS A 229 -15.12 1.89 6.29
CA LYS A 229 -15.03 0.45 6.59
C LYS A 229 -13.62 -0.17 6.45
N TYR A 230 -12.75 0.41 5.65
CA TYR A 230 -11.42 -0.12 5.37
C TYR A 230 -10.28 0.90 5.55
N PHE A 231 -10.57 2.14 5.96
CA PHE A 231 -9.54 3.15 6.14
C PHE A 231 -9.99 4.26 7.08
N SER A 232 -9.01 4.85 7.77
CA SER A 232 -9.23 6.02 8.60
C SER A 232 -8.06 6.98 8.50
N SER A 233 -8.39 8.27 8.61
CA SER A 233 -7.49 9.41 8.42
C SER A 233 -7.73 10.43 9.52
N ALA A 234 -6.66 10.87 10.16
CA ALA A 234 -6.68 11.97 11.12
C ALA A 234 -5.97 13.18 10.49
N TYR A 235 -6.59 14.35 10.60
CA TYR A 235 -6.10 15.60 10.02
C TYR A 235 -5.69 16.54 11.14
N TYR A 236 -4.51 17.13 10.97
CA TYR A 236 -3.89 17.97 11.98
C TYR A 236 -3.40 19.29 11.38
N GLU A 237 -3.60 20.37 12.14
CA GLU A 237 -3.01 21.68 11.89
C GLU A 237 -1.93 21.93 12.93
N CYS A 238 -0.66 21.80 12.54
CA CYS A 238 0.44 21.99 13.48
C CYS A 238 1.71 22.49 12.81
N TYR A 239 2.56 23.06 13.64
CA TYR A 239 3.87 23.59 13.31
C TYR A 239 4.87 23.03 14.32
N TRP A 240 4.92 21.70 14.45
CA TRP A 240 5.77 21.05 15.46
C TRP A 240 7.25 21.24 15.16
N THR A 241 7.99 21.66 16.17
CA THR A 241 9.45 21.67 16.17
C THR A 241 10.00 20.26 16.41
N ALA A 242 11.30 20.06 16.19
CA ALA A 242 11.97 18.82 16.58
C ALA A 242 11.85 18.56 18.09
N LYS A 243 11.84 19.62 18.91
CA LYS A 243 11.60 19.50 20.36
C LYS A 243 10.18 19.01 20.66
N ASP A 244 9.18 19.53 19.95
CA ASP A 244 7.79 19.09 20.12
C ASP A 244 7.62 17.63 19.74
N ILE A 245 8.17 17.18 18.61
CA ILE A 245 8.08 15.78 18.20
C ILE A 245 8.72 14.86 19.25
N ARG A 246 9.91 15.20 19.75
CA ARG A 246 10.55 14.39 20.81
C ARG A 246 9.72 14.34 22.10
N ARG A 247 9.11 15.47 22.50
CA ARG A 247 8.20 15.51 23.65
C ARG A 247 6.97 14.62 23.42
N LEU A 248 6.33 14.76 22.26
CA LEU A 248 5.17 13.95 21.88
C LEU A 248 5.51 12.45 21.85
N MET A 249 6.68 12.06 21.34
CA MET A 249 7.13 10.67 21.43
C MET A 249 7.29 10.19 22.88
N ALA A 250 7.88 11.01 23.76
CA ALA A 250 8.02 10.68 25.18
C ALA A 250 6.67 10.58 25.91
N ASP A 251 5.67 11.35 25.44
CA ASP A 251 4.32 11.37 25.98
C ASP A 251 3.41 10.25 25.40
N SER A 252 3.97 9.28 24.66
CA SER A 252 3.21 8.21 23.98
C SER A 252 2.18 8.73 22.98
N SER A 253 2.42 9.90 22.37
CA SER A 253 1.57 10.42 21.30
C SER A 253 1.84 9.73 19.95
N PHE A 254 2.86 8.89 19.86
CA PHE A 254 3.20 8.07 18.70
C PHE A 254 3.33 6.60 19.09
N ASP A 255 2.85 5.71 18.22
CA ASP A 255 2.95 4.26 18.34
C ASP A 255 3.72 3.68 17.16
N VAL A 256 4.42 2.56 17.39
CA VAL A 256 5.04 1.79 16.31
C VAL A 256 3.93 1.19 15.43
N LYS A 257 3.91 1.56 14.15
CA LYS A 257 2.95 1.04 13.17
C LYS A 257 3.54 -0.05 12.29
N ALA A 258 4.86 -0.08 12.14
CA ALA A 258 5.53 -1.10 11.35
C ALA A 258 6.99 -1.29 11.81
N ILE A 259 7.48 -2.52 11.64
CA ILE A 259 8.88 -2.88 11.83
C ILE A 259 9.41 -3.45 10.52
N PHE A 260 10.58 -2.96 10.12
CA PHE A 260 11.28 -3.35 8.92
C PHE A 260 12.60 -3.99 9.31
N VAL A 261 12.87 -5.16 8.74
CA VAL A 261 14.13 -5.88 8.94
C VAL A 261 14.89 -6.01 7.63
N LYS A 262 16.19 -5.78 7.66
CA LYS A 262 17.05 -5.91 6.50
C LYS A 262 17.27 -7.39 6.23
N GLU A 263 16.90 -7.84 5.04
CA GLU A 263 17.16 -9.22 4.67
C GLU A 263 18.67 -9.39 4.50
N GLY A 264 19.29 -10.27 5.29
CA GLY A 264 20.65 -10.71 5.03
C GLY A 264 20.64 -11.38 3.66
N ILE A 265 21.35 -10.80 2.68
CA ILE A 265 21.53 -11.42 1.37
C ILE A 265 22.00 -12.85 1.65
N PRO A 266 21.23 -13.91 1.28
CA PRO A 266 21.69 -15.26 1.49
C PRO A 266 23.04 -15.39 0.79
N SER A 267 24.07 -15.72 1.56
CA SER A 267 25.40 -16.00 1.02
C SER A 267 25.23 -17.14 0.03
N LYS A 268 25.59 -16.87 -1.23
CA LYS A 268 25.62 -17.87 -2.29
C LYS A 268 26.61 -18.99 -1.94
#